data_AF-A0A2D5YZ99-F1
#
_entry.id   AF-A0A2D5YZ99-F1
#
_cell.length_a   1.000
_cell.length_b   1.000
_cell.length_c   1.000
_cell.angle_alpha   90.00
_cell.angle_beta   90.00
_cell.angle_gamma   90.00
#
_symmetry.space_group_name_H-M   'P 1'
#
loop_
_entity.id
_entity.type
_entity.pdbx_description
1 polymer ?
#
loop_
_entity_poly.entity_id
_entity_poly.type
_entity_poly.pdbx_seq_one_letter_code
_entity_poly.pdbx_strand_id
1 'polypeptide(L)'
;MTRIGQLIIVLCAAFVWGLSIEEARGASYSLSFIAKSGDVIGGKTLSQFLGSIDLNESGLAAFQASYTGGSGVFTQNSFVAGTNSSIGGKTLTGVDFRGVQMNDSGVVAFIGDLAGGADGVFTQNELIAEEGDAIGALNADVISTRPDINNAGTVTFTGIDTSPFTSAIFTKTQVVVKTGDVISRGLQNFTMQNFTAPSIDGAGNITFATTRFCLAADLFGACSVARCRV
;
A
#
# COMPACT_ATOMS: atom_id res chain seq x y z
N MET A 1 30.51 -9.07 24.35
CA MET A 1 29.15 -8.59 24.00
C MET A 1 28.97 -8.92 22.53
N THR A 2 28.01 -9.72 22.06
CA THR A 2 26.68 -10.09 22.58
C THR A 2 26.34 -11.45 21.98
N ARG A 3 25.70 -12.35 22.75
CA ARG A 3 25.25 -13.67 22.27
C ARG A 3 24.16 -13.47 21.20
N ILE A 4 24.35 -14.04 20.01
CA ILE A 4 23.32 -14.10 18.97
C ILE A 4 22.39 -15.27 19.32
N GLY A 5 21.10 -14.99 19.48
CA GLY A 5 20.09 -15.98 19.82
C GLY A 5 19.93 -17.03 18.72
N GLN A 6 20.01 -18.30 19.08
CA GLN A 6 19.57 -19.41 18.24
C GLN A 6 18.04 -19.50 18.30
N LEU A 7 17.37 -19.37 17.15
CA LEU A 7 15.98 -19.79 17.00
C LEU A 7 15.99 -21.24 16.48
N ILE A 8 15.63 -22.18 17.34
CA ILE A 8 15.47 -23.61 16.99
C ILE A 8 14.06 -23.78 16.44
N ILE A 9 13.91 -24.02 15.13
CA ILE A 9 12.68 -24.55 14.56
C ILE A 9 12.84 -26.08 14.49
N VAL A 10 12.08 -26.78 15.34
CA VAL A 10 11.93 -28.23 15.27
C VAL A 10 10.98 -28.54 14.12
N LEU A 11 11.38 -29.41 13.19
CA LEU A 11 10.45 -30.08 12.29
C LEU A 11 10.85 -31.54 12.07
N CYS A 12 9.82 -32.38 12.12
CA CYS A 12 9.80 -33.84 12.15
C CYS A 12 10.86 -34.54 11.29
N ALA A 13 11.54 -35.52 11.90
CA ALA A 13 12.39 -36.46 11.20
C ALA A 13 11.58 -37.27 10.17
N ALA A 14 11.99 -37.24 8.91
CA ALA A 14 11.59 -38.23 7.91
C ALA A 14 12.67 -39.31 7.85
N PHE A 15 12.28 -40.57 8.03
CA PHE A 15 13.18 -41.70 7.80
C PHE A 15 13.15 -42.08 6.33
N VAL A 16 14.03 -41.47 5.52
CA VAL A 16 14.36 -41.92 4.16
C VAL A 16 15.88 -41.86 4.01
N TRP A 17 16.49 -43.00 3.71
CA TRP A 17 17.92 -43.13 3.50
C TRP A 17 18.34 -42.37 2.25
N GLY A 18 19.26 -41.40 2.38
CA GLY A 18 20.02 -40.87 1.24
C GLY A 18 19.75 -39.43 0.79
N LEU A 19 19.25 -38.53 1.65
CA LEU A 19 19.30 -37.08 1.38
C LEU A 19 20.41 -36.42 2.20
N SER A 20 21.32 -35.73 1.51
CA SER A 20 22.27 -34.81 2.13
C SER A 20 21.51 -33.77 2.95
N ILE A 21 21.83 -33.67 4.23
CA ILE A 21 21.40 -32.56 5.08
C ILE A 21 22.14 -31.34 4.57
N GLU A 22 21.50 -30.50 3.76
CA GLU A 22 21.99 -29.13 3.59
C GLU A 22 21.80 -28.45 4.95
N GLU A 23 22.90 -28.12 5.62
CA GLU A 23 22.87 -27.22 6.76
C GLU A 23 22.10 -25.96 6.35
N ALA A 24 21.04 -25.64 7.08
CA ALA A 24 20.38 -24.35 6.96
C ALA A 24 21.45 -23.28 7.22
N ARG A 25 22.00 -22.69 6.16
CA ARG A 25 22.96 -21.60 6.24
C ARG A 25 22.34 -20.54 7.11
N GLY A 26 22.96 -20.28 8.28
CA GLY A 26 22.48 -19.26 9.20
C GLY A 26 22.32 -17.95 8.46
N ALA A 27 21.08 -17.48 8.33
CA ALA A 27 20.81 -16.19 7.74
C ALA A 27 21.59 -15.14 8.54
N SER A 28 22.56 -14.51 7.88
CA SER A 28 23.30 -13.40 8.46
C SER A 28 22.48 -12.14 8.20
N TYR A 29 22.07 -11.47 9.27
CA TYR A 29 21.31 -10.22 9.18
C TYR A 29 22.24 -9.05 9.44
N SER A 30 22.17 -8.03 8.59
CA SER A 30 22.77 -6.72 8.84
C SER A 30 21.69 -5.77 9.34
N LEU A 31 21.91 -5.14 10.50
CA LEU A 31 21.09 -4.02 10.93
C LEU A 31 21.69 -2.72 10.40
N SER A 32 20.87 -1.95 9.69
CA SER A 32 21.23 -0.61 9.20
C SER A 32 20.36 0.43 9.89
N PHE A 33 21.00 1.51 10.34
CA PHE A 33 20.30 2.65 10.90
C PHE A 33 19.78 3.55 9.78
N ILE A 34 18.48 3.83 9.77
CA ILE A 34 17.81 4.58 8.69
C ILE A 34 17.66 6.05 9.06
N ALA A 35 17.00 6.36 10.19
CA ALA A 35 16.80 7.71 10.69
C ALA A 35 16.35 7.70 12.16
N LYS A 36 16.47 8.83 12.86
CA LYS A 36 15.87 9.12 14.18
C LYS A 36 15.31 10.55 14.24
N SER A 37 14.51 10.81 15.27
CA SER A 37 14.17 12.17 15.67
C SER A 37 15.44 12.98 15.92
N GLY A 38 15.47 14.21 15.42
CA GLY A 38 16.61 15.12 15.43
C GLY A 38 17.45 15.07 14.15
N ASP A 39 17.35 14.03 13.33
CA ASP A 39 18.05 13.99 12.04
C ASP A 39 17.48 15.04 11.08
N VAL A 40 18.32 15.53 10.16
CA VAL A 40 17.92 16.50 9.13
C VAL A 40 17.95 15.83 7.77
N ILE A 41 16.79 15.70 7.13
CA ILE A 41 16.64 15.09 5.80
C ILE A 41 15.92 16.09 4.89
N GLY A 42 16.49 16.38 3.72
CA GLY A 42 15.93 17.37 2.78
C GLY A 42 15.72 18.76 3.40
N GLY A 43 16.56 19.12 4.39
CA GLY A 43 16.44 20.38 5.13
C GLY A 43 15.32 20.43 6.17
N LYS A 44 14.67 19.31 6.48
CA LYS A 44 13.67 19.19 7.56
C LYS A 44 14.25 18.42 8.74
N THR A 45 14.18 18.99 9.93
CA THR A 45 14.52 18.29 11.17
C THR A 45 13.36 17.41 11.61
N LEU A 46 13.58 16.10 11.64
CA LEU A 46 12.57 15.12 12.03
C LEU A 46 12.25 15.25 13.52
N SER A 47 10.98 15.31 13.88
CA SER A 47 10.55 15.35 15.28
C SER A 47 9.92 14.04 15.74
N GLN A 48 9.15 13.37 14.87
CA GLN A 48 8.42 12.16 15.20
C GLN A 48 8.15 11.32 13.95
N PHE A 49 8.18 9.99 14.06
CA PHE A 49 7.77 9.07 13.00
C PHE A 49 6.27 8.74 13.12
N LEU A 50 5.58 8.65 11.99
CA LEU A 50 4.12 8.48 11.93
C LEU A 50 3.66 7.04 11.70
N GLY A 51 4.59 6.07 11.73
CA GLY A 51 4.28 4.64 11.77
C GLY A 51 4.17 3.96 10.40
N SER A 52 4.18 4.70 9.29
CA SER A 52 4.27 4.11 7.96
C SER A 52 5.70 4.07 7.44
N ILE A 53 6.12 2.90 6.95
CA ILE A 53 7.39 2.65 6.30
C ILE A 53 7.21 1.64 5.16
N ASP A 54 7.99 1.78 4.11
CA ASP A 54 8.16 0.77 3.07
C ASP A 54 9.62 0.69 2.63
N LEU A 55 10.04 -0.43 2.05
CA LEU A 55 11.42 -0.73 1.67
C LEU A 55 11.46 -1.38 0.29
N ASN A 56 12.28 -0.82 -0.61
CA ASN A 56 12.48 -1.41 -1.93
C ASN A 56 13.67 -2.39 -1.99
N GLU A 57 13.85 -3.09 -3.11
CA GLU A 57 14.91 -4.10 -3.27
C GLU A 57 16.34 -3.54 -3.15
N SER A 58 16.53 -2.24 -3.40
CA SER A 58 17.83 -1.56 -3.24
C SER A 58 18.16 -1.19 -1.79
N GLY A 59 17.22 -1.37 -0.86
CA GLY A 59 17.34 -0.93 0.52
C GLY A 59 16.98 0.55 0.76
N LEU A 60 16.38 1.23 -0.23
CA LEU A 60 15.81 2.56 -0.04
C LEU A 60 14.49 2.41 0.71
N ALA A 61 14.34 3.15 1.82
CA ALA A 61 13.19 3.11 2.69
C ALA A 61 12.42 4.42 2.57
N ALA A 62 11.11 4.35 2.33
CA ALA A 62 10.20 5.47 2.44
C ALA A 62 9.53 5.44 3.80
N PHE A 63 9.39 6.56 4.46
CA PHE A 63 8.69 6.64 5.73
C PHE A 63 8.03 7.99 5.94
N GLN A 64 7.05 8.03 6.84
CA GLN A 64 6.37 9.25 7.23
C GLN A 64 6.92 9.80 8.54
N ALA A 65 7.11 11.11 8.59
CA ALA A 65 7.56 11.81 9.78
C ALA A 65 7.00 13.23 9.87
N SER A 66 6.89 13.72 11.10
CA SER A 66 6.64 15.13 11.41
C SER A 66 7.96 15.90 11.47
N TYR A 67 7.88 17.19 11.19
CA TYR A 67 8.95 18.17 11.32
C TYR A 67 8.38 19.52 11.74
N THR A 68 9.23 20.49 12.07
CA THR A 68 8.76 21.84 12.37
C THR A 68 8.06 22.45 11.17
N GLY A 69 6.74 22.66 11.29
CA GLY A 69 5.91 23.25 10.23
C GLY A 69 5.08 22.25 9.42
N GLY A 70 5.09 20.95 9.76
CA GLY A 70 4.17 20.00 9.12
C GLY A 70 4.56 18.52 9.26
N SER A 71 4.00 17.71 8.36
CA SER A 71 4.34 16.30 8.17
C SER A 71 4.73 16.04 6.72
N GLY A 72 5.46 14.95 6.48
CA GLY A 72 5.86 14.56 5.15
C GLY A 72 6.31 13.13 5.01
N VAL A 73 6.50 12.75 3.76
CA VAL A 73 7.12 11.51 3.30
C VAL A 73 8.61 11.79 3.04
N PHE A 74 9.44 10.89 3.49
CA PHE A 74 10.90 10.96 3.41
C PHE A 74 11.44 9.65 2.85
N THR A 75 12.62 9.74 2.23
CA THR A 75 13.54 8.62 2.15
C THR A 75 14.71 8.84 3.11
N GLN A 76 15.66 7.91 3.20
CA GLN A 76 16.89 8.15 3.98
C GLN A 76 17.66 9.39 3.50
N ASN A 77 17.50 9.77 2.23
CA ASN A 77 18.35 10.75 1.58
C ASN A 77 17.61 12.03 1.18
N SER A 78 16.27 12.04 1.19
CA SER A 78 15.50 13.15 0.64
C SER A 78 14.16 13.37 1.34
N PHE A 79 13.70 14.62 1.29
CA PHE A 79 12.30 14.96 1.50
C PHE A 79 11.55 14.69 0.19
N VAL A 80 10.56 13.81 0.23
CA VAL A 80 9.80 13.38 -0.96
C VAL A 80 8.66 14.35 -1.22
N ALA A 81 7.81 14.56 -0.21
CA ALA A 81 6.67 15.48 -0.25
C ALA A 81 6.14 15.69 1.17
N GLY A 82 5.31 16.71 1.38
CA GLY A 82 4.71 17.00 2.68
C GLY A 82 4.03 18.36 2.69
N THR A 83 3.67 18.85 3.87
CA THR A 83 3.04 20.17 4.06
C THR A 83 3.77 21.25 3.24
N ASN A 84 2.99 22.00 2.44
CA ASN A 84 3.40 23.02 1.47
C ASN A 84 4.09 22.53 0.19
N SER A 85 4.19 21.23 -0.06
CA SER A 85 4.64 20.71 -1.36
C SER A 85 3.56 20.91 -2.40
N SER A 86 3.95 21.23 -3.64
CA SER A 86 3.04 21.32 -4.78
C SER A 86 3.26 20.17 -5.75
N ILE A 87 2.21 19.39 -6.00
CA ILE A 87 2.24 18.21 -6.88
C ILE A 87 0.95 18.22 -7.72
N GLY A 88 1.07 18.08 -9.04
CA GLY A 88 -0.10 18.06 -9.92
C GLY A 88 -0.98 19.32 -9.84
N GLY A 89 -0.40 20.47 -9.47
CA GLY A 89 -1.13 21.72 -9.28
C GLY A 89 -1.89 21.84 -7.94
N LYS A 90 -1.77 20.84 -7.05
CA LYS A 90 -2.33 20.86 -5.70
C LYS A 90 -1.25 21.15 -4.68
N THR A 91 -1.60 21.86 -3.61
CA THR A 91 -0.71 22.12 -2.49
C THR A 91 -1.14 21.26 -1.30
N LEU A 92 -0.21 20.45 -0.81
CA LEU A 92 -0.47 19.57 0.33
C LEU A 92 -0.53 20.38 1.64
N THR A 93 -1.53 20.13 2.46
CA THR A 93 -1.59 20.63 3.84
C THR A 93 -0.92 19.66 4.82
N GLY A 94 -0.75 18.41 4.43
CA GLY A 94 -0.14 17.35 5.23
C GLY A 94 0.00 16.06 4.43
N VAL A 95 0.36 15.00 5.14
CA VAL A 95 0.34 13.62 4.64
C VAL A 95 -0.42 12.75 5.62
N ASP A 96 -1.25 11.88 5.08
CA ASP A 96 -2.16 11.06 5.85
C ASP A 96 -1.49 9.76 6.37
N PHE A 97 -1.96 9.24 7.50
CA PHE A 97 -1.39 8.08 8.19
C PHE A 97 -1.73 6.70 7.59
N ARG A 98 -2.60 6.63 6.56
CA ARG A 98 -2.94 5.40 5.82
C ARG A 98 -1.72 4.81 5.12
N GLY A 99 -0.67 5.60 4.91
CA GLY A 99 0.70 5.13 4.72
C GLY A 99 1.28 5.33 3.32
N VAL A 100 2.51 4.84 3.16
CA VAL A 100 3.33 4.96 1.95
C VAL A 100 3.60 3.60 1.33
N GLN A 101 3.72 3.53 0.01
CA GLN A 101 4.26 2.39 -0.73
C GLN A 101 5.30 2.85 -1.73
N MET A 102 6.31 2.04 -2.02
CA MET A 102 7.43 2.40 -2.89
C MET A 102 7.72 1.27 -3.89
N ASN A 103 8.02 1.65 -5.12
CA ASN A 103 8.55 0.71 -6.11
C ASN A 103 10.11 0.69 -6.14
N ASP A 104 10.69 -0.23 -6.90
CA ASP A 104 12.15 -0.42 -6.95
C ASP A 104 12.91 0.73 -7.62
N SER A 105 12.21 1.60 -8.34
CA SER A 105 12.78 2.83 -8.89
C SER A 105 12.78 3.98 -7.88
N GLY A 106 12.29 3.76 -6.65
CA GLY A 106 12.19 4.78 -5.61
C GLY A 106 11.01 5.74 -5.77
N VAL A 107 10.01 5.39 -6.60
CA VAL A 107 8.77 6.14 -6.69
C VAL A 107 7.87 5.77 -5.52
N VAL A 108 7.44 6.77 -4.77
CA VAL A 108 6.64 6.60 -3.56
C VAL A 108 5.20 7.03 -3.84
N ALA A 109 4.25 6.12 -3.66
CA ALA A 109 2.82 6.40 -3.62
C ALA A 109 2.38 6.66 -2.17
N PHE A 110 1.54 7.68 -1.96
CA PHE A 110 1.07 8.08 -0.64
C PHE A 110 -0.25 8.85 -0.71
N ILE A 111 -0.91 9.01 0.44
CA ILE A 111 -2.08 9.89 0.57
C ILE A 111 -1.64 11.23 1.16
N GLY A 112 -2.04 12.31 0.48
CA GLY A 112 -1.78 13.69 0.88
C GLY A 112 -3.08 14.39 1.29
N ASP A 113 -3.01 15.17 2.37
CA ASP A 113 -4.14 15.99 2.80
C ASP A 113 -4.21 17.26 1.95
N LEU A 114 -5.41 17.63 1.51
CA LEU A 114 -5.67 18.85 0.75
C LEU A 114 -6.49 19.86 1.55
N ALA A 115 -6.42 21.12 1.12
CA ALA A 115 -7.27 22.16 1.66
C ALA A 115 -8.75 21.80 1.50
N GLY A 116 -9.57 22.06 2.53
CA GLY A 116 -10.98 21.67 2.56
C GLY A 116 -11.22 20.27 3.15
N GLY A 117 -10.17 19.55 3.55
CA GLY A 117 -10.27 18.25 4.21
C GLY A 117 -10.43 17.07 3.23
N ALA A 118 -10.22 17.33 1.94
CA ALA A 118 -10.19 16.28 0.92
C ALA A 118 -8.85 15.55 0.93
N ASP A 119 -8.87 14.30 0.50
CA ASP A 119 -7.67 13.51 0.28
C ASP A 119 -7.28 13.45 -1.20
N GLY A 120 -6.00 13.21 -1.45
CA GLY A 120 -5.51 12.80 -2.77
C GLY A 120 -4.51 11.67 -2.69
N VAL A 121 -4.51 10.82 -3.71
CA VAL A 121 -3.47 9.82 -3.97
C VAL A 121 -2.39 10.47 -4.84
N PHE A 122 -1.15 10.43 -4.37
CA PHE A 122 -0.02 11.07 -5.03
C PHE A 122 1.11 10.09 -5.27
N THR A 123 1.92 10.40 -6.27
CA THR A 123 3.35 10.11 -6.23
C THR A 123 4.11 11.42 -6.04
N GLN A 124 5.43 11.38 -5.82
CA GLN A 124 6.20 12.63 -5.72
C GLN A 124 6.16 13.51 -6.98
N ASN A 125 5.74 12.96 -8.13
CA ASN A 125 5.74 13.65 -9.41
C ASN A 125 4.34 14.01 -9.91
N GLU A 126 3.29 13.40 -9.36
CA GLU A 126 1.97 13.44 -9.97
C GLU A 126 0.84 13.23 -8.95
N LEU A 127 -0.27 13.96 -9.16
CA LEU A 127 -1.58 13.63 -8.58
C LEU A 127 -2.20 12.46 -9.38
N ILE A 128 -2.43 11.35 -8.69
CA ILE A 128 -3.03 10.14 -9.28
C ILE A 128 -4.55 10.26 -9.30
N ALA A 129 -5.14 10.69 -8.19
CA ALA A 129 -6.56 10.98 -8.04
C ALA A 129 -6.78 11.84 -6.80
N GLU A 130 -7.81 12.68 -6.81
CA GLU A 130 -8.32 13.34 -5.60
C GLU A 130 -9.78 12.98 -5.35
N GLU A 131 -10.24 13.23 -4.12
CA GLU A 131 -11.63 13.00 -3.77
C GLU A 131 -12.58 13.80 -4.68
N GLY A 132 -13.53 13.08 -5.28
CA GLY A 132 -14.49 13.61 -6.25
C GLY A 132 -14.06 13.49 -7.71
N ASP A 133 -12.86 12.97 -8.01
CA ASP A 133 -12.45 12.69 -9.38
C ASP A 133 -13.35 11.63 -10.04
N ALA A 134 -13.77 11.89 -11.27
CA ALA A 134 -14.46 10.92 -12.10
C ALA A 134 -13.45 9.97 -12.76
N ILE A 135 -13.48 8.69 -12.39
CA ILE A 135 -12.62 7.65 -12.95
C ILE A 135 -13.50 6.58 -13.58
N GLY A 136 -13.48 6.53 -14.91
CA GLY A 136 -14.37 5.66 -15.67
C GLY A 136 -15.84 6.05 -15.46
N ALA A 137 -16.62 5.15 -14.86
CA ALA A 137 -18.05 5.34 -14.62
C ALA A 137 -18.40 5.64 -13.15
N LEU A 138 -17.41 5.84 -12.29
CA LEU A 138 -17.58 6.11 -10.86
C LEU A 138 -16.80 7.36 -10.46
N ASN A 139 -17.23 7.99 -9.37
CA ASN A 139 -16.45 9.04 -8.72
C ASN A 139 -15.67 8.46 -7.54
N ALA A 140 -14.41 8.86 -7.36
CA ALA A 140 -13.61 8.51 -6.21
C ALA A 140 -13.90 9.49 -5.05
N ASP A 141 -15.14 9.58 -4.56
CA ASP A 141 -15.56 10.59 -3.57
C ASP A 141 -14.88 10.43 -2.21
N VAL A 142 -14.52 9.21 -1.83
CA VAL A 142 -13.77 8.92 -0.60
C VAL A 142 -12.60 8.01 -0.91
N ILE A 143 -11.39 8.40 -0.51
CA ILE A 143 -10.21 7.53 -0.56
C ILE A 143 -10.16 6.72 0.73
N SER A 144 -10.19 5.39 0.65
CA SER A 144 -10.50 4.55 1.82
C SER A 144 -9.33 3.73 2.36
N THR A 145 -8.29 3.51 1.56
CA THR A 145 -7.18 2.61 1.92
C THR A 145 -5.85 3.15 1.43
N ARG A 146 -4.75 2.58 1.96
CA ARG A 146 -3.40 2.85 1.45
C ARG A 146 -3.31 2.48 -0.03
N PRO A 147 -2.70 3.32 -0.89
CA PRO A 147 -2.41 2.94 -2.26
C PRO A 147 -1.33 1.85 -2.30
N ASP A 148 -1.22 1.14 -3.43
CA ASP A 148 -0.05 0.31 -3.77
C ASP A 148 0.49 0.67 -5.16
N ILE A 149 1.78 0.44 -5.40
CA ILE A 149 2.48 0.84 -6.63
C ILE A 149 3.39 -0.28 -7.13
N ASN A 150 3.35 -0.55 -8.44
CA ASN A 150 4.28 -1.50 -9.06
C ASN A 150 5.50 -0.80 -9.69
N ASN A 151 6.45 -1.61 -10.18
CA ASN A 151 7.67 -1.13 -10.84
C ASN A 151 7.44 -0.40 -12.18
N ALA A 152 6.26 -0.54 -12.79
CA ALA A 152 5.87 0.26 -13.95
C ALA A 152 5.33 1.65 -13.56
N GLY A 153 5.17 1.93 -12.26
CA GLY A 153 4.59 3.17 -11.74
C GLY A 153 3.06 3.19 -11.76
N THR A 154 2.41 2.05 -12.00
CA THR A 154 0.94 1.95 -11.88
C THR A 154 0.58 1.95 -10.40
N VAL A 155 -0.24 2.94 -10.02
CA VAL A 155 -0.78 3.07 -8.66
C VAL A 155 -2.21 2.53 -8.62
N THR A 156 -2.50 1.76 -7.58
CA THR A 156 -3.83 1.23 -7.27
C THR A 156 -4.29 1.70 -5.90
N PHE A 157 -5.58 1.94 -5.73
CA PHE A 157 -6.15 2.37 -4.46
C PHE A 157 -7.64 2.01 -4.38
N THR A 158 -8.20 1.99 -3.17
CA THR A 158 -9.64 1.79 -2.97
C THR A 158 -10.34 3.12 -2.77
N GLY A 159 -11.44 3.34 -3.48
CA GLY A 159 -12.32 4.48 -3.29
C GLY A 159 -13.78 4.08 -3.09
N ILE A 160 -14.61 5.05 -2.74
CA ILE A 160 -16.06 4.92 -2.66
C ILE A 160 -16.69 6.04 -3.47
N ASP A 161 -17.56 5.68 -4.41
CA ASP A 161 -18.52 6.60 -5.03
C ASP A 161 -19.71 6.71 -4.09
N THR A 162 -20.03 7.88 -3.56
CA THR A 162 -21.09 8.06 -2.55
C THR A 162 -22.50 8.10 -3.13
N SER A 163 -22.64 8.12 -4.46
CA SER A 163 -23.93 8.13 -5.16
C SER A 163 -23.81 7.38 -6.50
N PRO A 164 -23.85 6.02 -6.48
CA PRO A 164 -24.84 5.25 -5.70
C PRO A 164 -24.33 4.48 -4.47
N PHE A 165 -23.25 4.91 -3.81
CA PHE A 165 -22.59 4.17 -2.71
C PHE A 165 -21.96 2.86 -3.21
N THR A 166 -20.90 2.99 -4.00
CA THR A 166 -20.16 1.87 -4.61
C THR A 166 -18.69 1.94 -4.23
N SER A 167 -18.20 0.95 -3.48
CA SER A 167 -16.77 0.77 -3.29
C SER A 167 -16.14 0.17 -4.55
N ALA A 168 -14.92 0.59 -4.87
CA ALA A 168 -14.18 0.10 -6.02
C ALA A 168 -12.68 0.20 -5.83
N ILE A 169 -11.94 -0.61 -6.59
CA ILE A 169 -10.49 -0.46 -6.76
C ILE A 169 -10.25 0.29 -8.05
N PHE A 170 -9.42 1.32 -7.96
CA PHE A 170 -9.09 2.22 -9.03
C PHE A 170 -7.62 2.13 -9.39
N THR A 171 -7.32 2.41 -10.66
CA THR A 171 -6.07 3.04 -11.07
C THR A 171 -6.37 4.48 -11.46
N LYS A 172 -5.35 5.25 -11.81
CA LYS A 172 -5.50 6.64 -12.31
C LYS A 172 -6.61 6.82 -13.36
N THR A 173 -6.82 5.85 -14.23
CA THR A 173 -7.69 6.01 -15.41
C THR A 173 -8.85 5.01 -15.47
N GLN A 174 -8.90 4.04 -14.56
CA GLN A 174 -9.82 2.92 -14.68
C GLN A 174 -10.39 2.46 -13.35
N VAL A 175 -11.66 2.06 -13.37
CA VAL A 175 -12.25 1.19 -12.35
C VAL A 175 -11.81 -0.24 -12.67
N VAL A 176 -11.02 -0.85 -11.80
CA VAL A 176 -10.52 -2.22 -11.96
C VAL A 176 -11.62 -3.22 -11.62
N VAL A 177 -12.28 -2.99 -10.50
CA VAL A 177 -13.36 -3.82 -9.97
C VAL A 177 -14.19 -2.98 -9.02
N LYS A 178 -15.49 -3.28 -8.90
CA LYS A 178 -16.41 -2.58 -8.00
C LYS A 178 -17.39 -3.51 -7.31
N THR A 179 -18.02 -3.00 -6.26
CA THR A 179 -19.13 -3.67 -5.59
C THR A 179 -20.21 -4.03 -6.62
N GLY A 180 -20.68 -5.27 -6.56
CA GLY A 180 -21.67 -5.80 -7.50
C GLY A 180 -21.07 -6.55 -8.70
N ASP A 181 -19.77 -6.40 -8.98
CA ASP A 181 -19.10 -7.23 -9.99
C ASP A 181 -19.10 -8.71 -9.54
N VAL A 182 -19.20 -9.62 -10.51
CA VAL A 182 -19.28 -11.06 -10.26
C VAL A 182 -18.04 -11.76 -10.81
N ILE A 183 -17.34 -12.51 -9.95
CA ILE A 183 -16.32 -13.48 -10.37
C ILE A 183 -16.93 -14.88 -10.31
N SER A 184 -16.72 -15.65 -11.37
CA SER A 184 -17.15 -17.05 -11.44
C SER A 184 -15.95 -18.00 -11.31
N ARG A 185 -16.11 -19.06 -10.51
CA ARG A 185 -15.18 -20.20 -10.45
C ARG A 185 -15.96 -21.49 -10.62
N GLY A 186 -15.99 -22.01 -11.84
CA GLY A 186 -16.86 -23.13 -12.21
C GLY A 186 -18.34 -22.73 -12.11
N LEU A 187 -19.12 -23.46 -11.32
CA LEU A 187 -20.55 -23.19 -11.10
C LEU A 187 -20.83 -22.18 -9.97
N GLN A 188 -19.80 -21.67 -9.30
CA GLN A 188 -19.95 -20.73 -8.20
C GLN A 188 -19.75 -19.30 -8.69
N ASN A 189 -20.72 -18.44 -8.38
CA ASN A 189 -20.68 -17.00 -8.66
C ASN A 189 -20.48 -16.25 -7.34
N PHE A 190 -19.52 -15.32 -7.34
CA PHE A 190 -19.19 -14.50 -6.19
C PHE A 190 -19.41 -13.04 -6.55
N THR A 191 -20.46 -12.44 -6.00
CA THR A 191 -20.69 -11.00 -6.08
C THR A 191 -19.83 -10.30 -5.04
N MET A 192 -18.98 -9.39 -5.50
CA MET A 192 -18.01 -8.69 -4.67
C MET A 192 -18.67 -7.57 -3.85
N GLN A 193 -18.23 -7.43 -2.61
CA GLN A 193 -18.71 -6.45 -1.64
C GLN A 193 -17.53 -6.00 -0.78
N ASN A 194 -17.29 -4.70 -0.68
CA ASN A 194 -16.18 -4.12 0.09
C ASN A 194 -14.79 -4.62 -0.35
N PHE A 195 -13.78 -3.77 -0.27
CA PHE A 195 -12.43 -4.13 -0.69
C PHE A 195 -11.43 -3.76 0.40
N THR A 196 -10.47 -4.64 0.63
CA THR A 196 -9.26 -4.26 1.39
C THR A 196 -8.38 -3.34 0.56
N ALA A 197 -7.28 -2.86 1.15
CA ALA A 197 -6.21 -2.26 0.37
C ALA A 197 -5.78 -3.23 -0.76
N PRO A 198 -5.71 -2.77 -2.03
CA PRO A 198 -5.22 -3.58 -3.12
C PRO A 198 -3.71 -3.76 -2.98
N SER A 199 -3.18 -4.80 -3.62
CA SER A 199 -1.76 -4.90 -3.92
C SER A 199 -1.53 -5.24 -5.39
N ILE A 200 -0.54 -4.63 -6.03
CA ILE A 200 -0.25 -4.78 -7.46
C ILE A 200 1.17 -5.31 -7.69
N ASP A 201 1.30 -6.38 -8.47
CA ASP A 201 2.61 -6.91 -8.85
C ASP A 201 3.21 -6.19 -10.08
N GLY A 202 4.49 -6.48 -10.37
CA GLY A 202 5.21 -5.93 -11.51
C GLY A 202 4.63 -6.26 -12.88
N ALA A 203 3.74 -7.26 -12.98
CA ALA A 203 3.07 -7.64 -14.22
C ALA A 203 1.66 -7.02 -14.35
N GLY A 204 1.26 -6.16 -13.40
CA GLY A 204 -0.04 -5.49 -13.38
C GLY A 204 -1.17 -6.32 -12.77
N ASN A 205 -0.86 -7.44 -12.12
CA ASN A 205 -1.91 -8.21 -11.45
C ASN A 205 -2.20 -7.60 -10.07
N ILE A 206 -3.46 -7.29 -9.84
CA ILE A 206 -3.99 -6.70 -8.62
C ILE A 206 -4.64 -7.79 -7.77
N THR A 207 -4.18 -7.93 -6.53
CA THR A 207 -4.71 -8.84 -5.53
C THR A 207 -5.41 -8.04 -4.43
N PHE A 208 -6.57 -8.51 -3.99
CA PHE A 208 -7.34 -7.88 -2.93
C PHE A 208 -8.22 -8.93 -2.23
N ALA A 209 -8.67 -8.60 -1.01
CA ALA A 209 -9.72 -9.34 -0.34
C ALA A 209 -11.05 -8.58 -0.44
N THR A 210 -12.12 -9.34 -0.57
CA THR A 210 -13.49 -8.83 -0.64
C THR A 210 -14.41 -9.68 0.23
N THR A 211 -15.46 -9.05 0.77
CA THR A 211 -16.55 -9.74 1.44
C THR A 211 -17.59 -10.17 0.42
N ARG A 212 -18.47 -11.10 0.82
CA ARG A 212 -19.51 -11.64 -0.03
C ARG A 212 -20.89 -11.28 0.51
N PHE A 213 -21.85 -11.07 -0.39
CA PHE A 213 -23.27 -11.12 -0.02
C PHE A 213 -23.73 -12.59 -0.04
N CYS A 214 -23.92 -13.20 1.13
CA CYS A 214 -24.59 -14.50 1.23
C CYS A 214 -26.11 -14.26 1.25
N LEU A 215 -26.83 -14.69 0.20
CA LEU A 215 -28.26 -14.94 0.33
C LEU A 215 -28.45 -16.02 1.41
N ALA A 216 -29.50 -15.88 2.24
CA ALA A 216 -29.69 -16.47 3.57
C ALA A 216 -29.63 -18.01 3.72
N ALA A 217 -29.20 -18.77 2.71
CA ALA A 217 -29.01 -20.23 2.79
C ALA A 217 -27.60 -20.67 3.20
N ASP A 218 -26.58 -19.81 3.16
CA ASP A 218 -25.19 -20.15 3.54
C ASP A 218 -24.71 -19.34 4.75
N LEU A 219 -24.83 -19.93 5.94
CA LEU A 219 -24.71 -19.29 7.25
C LEU A 219 -23.28 -18.99 7.75
N PHE A 220 -22.28 -18.93 6.86
CA PHE A 220 -20.89 -18.63 7.26
C PHE A 220 -20.31 -17.53 6.37
N GLY A 221 -20.05 -16.33 6.90
CA GLY A 221 -19.36 -15.28 6.16
C GLY A 221 -17.92 -15.69 5.84
N ALA A 222 -17.62 -16.02 4.58
CA ALA A 222 -16.26 -16.34 4.15
C ALA A 222 -15.66 -15.16 3.37
N CYS A 223 -14.53 -14.64 3.83
CA CYS A 223 -13.68 -13.76 3.03
C CYS A 223 -13.15 -14.52 1.81
N SER A 224 -13.17 -13.88 0.64
CA SER A 224 -12.58 -14.44 -0.59
C SER A 224 -11.44 -13.54 -1.05
N VAL A 225 -10.34 -14.16 -1.48
CA VAL A 225 -9.21 -13.46 -2.11
C VAL A 225 -9.39 -13.56 -3.62
N ALA A 226 -9.35 -12.42 -4.31
CA ALA A 226 -9.48 -12.33 -5.75
C ALA A 226 -8.23 -11.69 -6.37
N ARG A 227 -7.99 -12.01 -7.64
CA ARG A 227 -6.89 -11.44 -8.44
C ARG A 227 -7.44 -11.00 -9.79
N CYS A 228 -7.21 -9.74 -10.14
CA CYS A 228 -7.52 -9.15 -11.45
C CYS A 228 -6.21 -8.74 -12.14
N ARG A 229 -6.22 -8.52 -13.45
CA ARG A 229 -5.05 -8.01 -14.19
C ARG A 229 -5.45 -6.76 -14.95
N VAL A 230 -4.62 -5.73 -14.86
CA VAL A 230 -4.72 -4.49 -15.65
C VAL A 230 -3.75 -4.54 -16.81
#